data_AF-A0A350C573-F1
#
_entry.id   AF-A0A350C573-F1
#
_cell.length_a   1.000
_cell.length_b   1.000
_cell.length_c   1.000
_cell.angle_alpha   90.00
_cell.angle_beta   90.00
_cell.angle_gamma   90.00
#
_symmetry.space_group_name_H-M   'P 1'
#
loop_
_entity.id
_entity.type
_entity.pdbx_description
1 polymer ?
#
loop_
_entity_poly.entity_id
_entity_poly.type
_entity_poly.pdbx_seq_one_letter_code
_entity_poly.pdbx_strand_id
1 'polypeptide(L)'
;MNPLESIDTNKLKEELKYTTSRSGGAGGQHVNKVETKVTVKFNVKESTSLTEDQKEILLEKLKNKINRKGQLVLHHQTDRSQLTNKEKVIKKLLALLKKSLKQPKSRKKTKP
;
A
#
# COMPACT_ATOMS: atom_id res chain seq x y z
N MET A 1 -22.45 -11.67 13.63
CA MET A 1 -21.79 -10.42 13.22
C MET A 1 -20.38 -10.75 12.75
N ASN A 2 -20.09 -10.62 11.46
CA ASN A 2 -18.73 -10.84 10.95
C ASN A 2 -17.88 -9.61 11.27
N PRO A 3 -16.84 -9.67 12.11
CA PRO A 3 -16.01 -8.51 12.48
C PRO A 3 -15.10 -7.99 11.36
N LEU A 4 -15.30 -8.44 10.11
CA LEU A 4 -14.30 -8.38 9.04
C LEU A 4 -14.50 -7.24 8.02
N GLU A 5 -15.53 -6.39 8.15
CA GLU A 5 -15.93 -5.49 7.06
C GLU A 5 -15.67 -3.98 7.22
N SER A 6 -15.04 -3.50 8.29
CA SER A 6 -14.90 -2.05 8.48
C SER A 6 -13.44 -1.62 8.51
N ILE A 7 -12.76 -1.62 7.35
CA ILE A 7 -11.71 -0.61 7.15
C ILE A 7 -12.43 0.65 6.70
N ASP A 8 -12.40 1.69 7.51
CA ASP A 8 -12.86 3.03 7.14
C ASP A 8 -11.98 3.59 6.03
N THR A 9 -12.35 3.32 4.78
CA THR A 9 -11.56 3.75 3.62
C THR A 9 -11.49 5.27 3.50
N ASN A 10 -12.46 6.01 4.04
CA ASN A 10 -12.39 7.47 4.09
C ASN A 10 -11.30 7.93 5.04
N LYS A 11 -11.35 7.48 6.30
CA LYS A 11 -10.36 7.83 7.32
C LYS A 11 -8.96 7.37 6.92
N LEU A 12 -8.84 6.18 6.32
CA LEU A 12 -7.58 5.67 5.82
C LEU A 12 -6.99 6.61 4.77
N LYS A 13 -7.78 7.07 3.80
CA LYS A 13 -7.29 7.98 2.73
C LYS A 13 -6.73 9.29 3.27
N GLU A 14 -7.25 9.78 4.39
CA GLU A 14 -6.77 11.00 5.05
C GLU A 14 -5.41 10.79 5.75
N GLU A 15 -5.18 9.58 6.30
CA GLU A 15 -3.90 9.22 6.92
C GLU A 15 -2.80 8.89 5.88
N LEU A 16 -3.15 8.71 4.60
CA LEU A 16 -2.19 8.39 3.54
C LEU A 16 -1.33 9.60 3.16
N LYS A 17 -0.01 9.43 3.28
CA LYS A 17 0.96 10.41 2.79
C LYS A 17 1.35 10.10 1.35
N TYR A 18 1.02 11.01 0.43
CA TYR A 18 1.40 10.91 -0.96
C TYR A 18 2.65 11.75 -1.24
N THR A 19 3.55 11.23 -2.08
CA THR A 19 4.73 11.94 -2.54
C THR A 19 4.89 11.67 -4.03
N THR A 20 4.97 12.71 -4.84
CA THR A 20 5.32 12.61 -6.25
C THR A 20 6.83 12.61 -6.40
N SER A 21 7.32 11.94 -7.44
CA SER A 21 8.76 11.92 -7.75
C SER A 21 8.96 11.74 -9.24
N ARG A 22 10.19 11.93 -9.70
CA ARG A 22 10.58 11.62 -11.07
C ARG A 22 10.49 10.12 -11.32
N SER A 23 9.79 9.72 -12.38
CA SER A 23 9.76 8.34 -12.86
C SER A 23 11.14 7.96 -13.38
N GLY A 24 11.70 6.87 -12.87
CA GLY A 24 13.06 6.42 -13.19
C GLY A 24 13.07 5.51 -14.41
N GLY A 25 13.76 5.92 -15.47
CA GLY A 25 14.12 5.09 -16.62
C GLY A 25 15.61 5.25 -16.94
N ALA A 26 16.26 4.17 -17.39
CA ALA A 26 17.67 4.17 -17.80
C ALA A 26 17.87 5.02 -19.07
N GLY A 27 19.04 5.67 -19.14
CA GLY A 27 19.33 6.80 -20.02
C GLY A 27 19.16 6.54 -21.52
N GLY A 28 18.58 7.53 -22.19
CA GLY A 28 18.45 7.63 -23.65
C GLY A 28 17.89 9.03 -23.96
N GLN A 29 18.47 9.71 -24.94
CA GLN A 29 18.31 11.14 -25.19
C GLN A 29 16.83 11.57 -25.36
N HIS A 30 16.50 12.74 -24.80
CA HIS A 30 15.26 13.51 -24.98
C HIS A 30 13.94 12.89 -24.44
N VAL A 31 13.89 12.51 -23.16
CA VAL A 31 12.61 12.28 -22.45
C VAL A 31 12.30 13.48 -21.57
N ASN A 32 11.31 14.28 -21.96
CA ASN A 32 10.69 15.29 -21.09
C ASN A 32 10.22 14.61 -19.79
N LYS A 33 11.00 14.82 -18.73
CA LYS A 33 11.02 14.02 -17.50
C LYS A 33 9.88 14.43 -16.57
N VAL A 34 8.67 14.04 -16.93
CA VAL A 34 7.47 14.37 -16.14
C VAL A 34 7.48 13.60 -14.80
N GLU A 35 7.12 14.30 -13.72
CA GLU A 35 7.10 13.76 -12.35
C GLU A 35 5.88 12.85 -12.11
N THR A 36 5.73 11.78 -12.89
CA THR A 36 4.51 10.96 -12.86
C THR A 36 4.48 9.91 -11.77
N LYS A 37 5.62 9.57 -11.16
CA LYS A 37 5.69 8.55 -10.11
C LYS A 37 4.98 9.05 -8.87
N VAL A 38 3.98 8.32 -8.41
CA VAL A 38 3.29 8.58 -7.15
C VAL A 38 3.64 7.49 -6.16
N THR A 39 4.14 7.91 -4.99
CA THR A 39 4.43 7.06 -3.85
C THR A 39 3.40 7.34 -2.76
N VAL A 40 2.85 6.29 -2.15
CA VAL A 40 1.99 6.37 -0.98
C VAL A 40 2.70 5.70 0.19
N LYS A 41 2.66 6.37 1.34
CA LYS A 41 3.17 5.88 2.61
C LYS A 41 2.01 5.77 3.59
N PHE A 42 1.88 4.60 4.20
CA PHE A 42 0.85 4.29 5.19
C PHE A 42 1.50 3.71 6.43
N ASN A 43 1.23 4.27 7.61
CA ASN A 43 1.73 3.71 8.86
C ASN A 43 0.67 2.79 9.47
N VAL A 44 0.90 1.48 9.44
CA VAL A 44 -0.06 0.50 9.97
C VAL A 44 -0.15 0.61 11.49
N LYS A 45 0.98 0.80 12.19
CA LYS A 45 1.02 0.87 13.66
C LYS A 45 0.27 2.09 14.19
N GLU A 46 0.51 3.24 13.57
CA GLU A 46 -0.06 4.52 14.00
C GLU A 46 -1.46 4.79 13.41
N SER A 47 -1.94 3.97 12.47
CA SER A 47 -3.25 4.21 11.85
C SER A 47 -4.37 4.04 12.86
N THR A 48 -5.25 5.04 12.91
CA THR A 48 -6.49 5.01 13.69
C THR A 48 -7.65 4.38 12.94
N SER A 49 -7.47 4.13 11.63
CA SER A 49 -8.45 3.48 10.76
C SER A 49 -8.44 1.95 10.88
N LEU A 50 -7.51 1.38 11.65
CA LEU A 50 -7.34 -0.05 11.84
C LEU A 50 -7.48 -0.41 13.33
N THR A 51 -8.13 -1.53 13.62
CA THR A 51 -8.17 -2.11 14.96
C THR A 51 -6.86 -2.82 15.30
N GLU A 52 -6.58 -3.04 16.58
CA GLU A 52 -5.34 -3.69 17.03
C GLU A 52 -5.13 -5.06 16.36
N ASP A 53 -6.19 -5.89 16.31
CA ASP A 53 -6.18 -7.19 15.64
C ASP A 53 -5.84 -7.09 14.14
N GLN A 54 -6.43 -6.11 13.44
CA GLN A 54 -6.11 -5.85 12.04
C GLN A 54 -4.65 -5.39 11.86
N LYS A 55 -4.14 -4.56 12.77
CA LYS A 55 -2.74 -4.10 12.74
C LYS A 55 -1.80 -5.28 12.90
N GLU A 56 -2.04 -6.17 13.86
CA GLU A 56 -1.21 -7.36 14.08
C GLU A 56 -1.20 -8.27 12.85
N ILE A 57 -2.39 -8.59 12.30
CA ILE A 57 -2.52 -9.41 11.08
C ILE A 57 -1.77 -8.76 9.90
N LEU A 58 -1.91 -7.46 9.72
CA LEU A 58 -1.24 -6.72 8.64
C LEU A 58 0.27 -6.69 8.84
N LEU A 59 0.75 -6.44 10.06
CA LEU A 59 2.17 -6.44 10.38
C LEU A 59 2.80 -7.81 10.14
N GLU A 60 2.11 -8.89 10.50
CA GLU A 60 2.59 -10.25 10.26
C GLU A 60 2.59 -10.61 8.77
N LYS A 61 1.46 -10.41 8.07
CA LYS A 61 1.33 -10.79 6.66
C LYS A 61 2.13 -9.91 5.71
N LEU A 62 2.24 -8.62 6.02
CA LEU A 62 2.97 -7.66 5.21
C LEU A 62 4.36 -7.38 5.79
N LYS A 63 4.89 -8.22 6.69
CA LYS A 63 6.25 -8.06 7.24
C LYS A 63 7.35 -7.90 6.19
N ASN A 64 7.18 -8.51 5.02
CA ASN A 64 8.12 -8.40 3.88
C ASN A 64 7.93 -7.12 3.03
N LYS A 65 6.87 -6.35 3.27
CA LYS A 65 6.52 -5.12 2.54
C LYS A 65 6.50 -3.88 3.44
N ILE A 66 6.39 -4.09 4.74
CA ILE A 66 6.39 -3.07 5.77
C ILE A 66 7.82 -2.92 6.31
N ASN A 67 8.24 -1.68 6.56
CA ASN A 67 9.53 -1.41 7.16
C ASN A 67 9.52 -1.68 8.68
N ARG A 68 10.68 -1.73 9.35
CA ARG A 68 10.81 -1.96 10.81
C ARG A 68 9.91 -1.05 11.68
N LYS A 69 9.60 0.14 11.19
CA LYS A 69 8.72 1.11 11.85
C LYS A 69 7.21 0.82 11.70
N GLY A 70 6.80 -0.24 11.00
CA GLY A 70 5.38 -0.50 10.72
C GLY A 70 4.82 0.27 9.51
N GLN A 71 5.69 0.90 8.72
CA GLN A 71 5.30 1.72 7.57
C GLN A 71 5.31 0.92 6.27
N LEU A 72 4.17 0.88 5.59
CA LEU A 72 3.99 0.34 4.26
C LEU A 72 4.22 1.45 3.22
N VAL A 73 5.10 1.19 2.25
CA VAL A 73 5.39 2.13 1.16
C VAL A 73 5.10 1.45 -0.16
N LEU A 74 4.22 2.04 -0.96
CA LEU A 74 3.89 1.57 -2.31
C LEU A 74 4.07 2.71 -3.31
N HIS A 75 4.40 2.38 -4.55
CA HIS A 75 4.48 3.38 -5.60
C HIS A 75 3.92 2.85 -6.93
N HIS A 76 3.54 3.78 -7.79
CA HIS A 76 3.07 3.51 -9.15
C HIS A 76 3.64 4.56 -10.11
N GLN A 77 4.17 4.12 -11.26
CA GLN A 77 4.80 5.00 -12.25
C GLN A 77 4.56 4.56 -13.72
N THR A 78 3.65 3.62 -13.94
CA THR A 78 3.40 3.07 -15.29
C THR A 78 2.65 4.04 -16.18
N ASP A 79 1.84 4.94 -15.60
CA ASP A 79 0.97 5.84 -16.35
C ASP A 79 1.64 7.18 -16.64
N ARG A 80 1.19 7.86 -17.69
CA ARG A 80 1.69 9.19 -18.10
C ARG A 80 1.10 10.33 -17.27
N SER A 81 0.08 10.05 -16.45
CA SER A 81 -0.59 11.02 -15.59
C SER A 81 -0.38 10.72 -14.11
N GLN A 82 -0.02 11.76 -13.34
CA GLN A 82 0.09 11.68 -11.87
C GLN A 82 -1.23 11.23 -11.23
N LEU A 83 -2.37 11.77 -11.69
CA LEU A 83 -3.69 11.43 -11.16
C LEU A 83 -3.97 9.93 -11.29
N THR A 84 -3.77 9.38 -12.48
CA THR A 84 -3.97 7.96 -12.76
C THR A 84 -3.03 7.08 -11.92
N ASN A 85 -1.76 7.49 -11.77
CA ASN A 85 -0.82 6.79 -10.89
C ASN A 85 -1.24 6.86 -9.41
N LYS A 86 -1.80 7.99 -8.95
CA LYS A 86 -2.35 8.14 -7.59
C LYS A 86 -3.53 7.19 -7.35
N GLU A 87 -4.48 7.14 -8.27
CA GLU A 87 -5.62 6.23 -8.14
C GLU A 87 -5.19 4.76 -8.15
N LYS A 88 -4.25 4.40 -9.04
CA LYS A 88 -3.71 3.04 -9.14
C LYS A 88 -2.98 2.64 -7.86
N VAL A 89 -2.18 3.53 -7.27
CA VAL A 89 -1.46 3.22 -6.02
C VAL A 89 -2.41 3.05 -4.84
N ILE A 90 -3.47 3.87 -4.75
CA ILE A 90 -4.52 3.76 -3.73
C ILE A 90 -5.28 2.43 -3.89
N LYS A 91 -5.74 2.11 -5.11
CA LYS A 91 -6.43 0.84 -5.40
C LYS A 91 -5.56 -0.36 -5.03
N LYS A 92 -4.26 -0.32 -5.37
CA LYS A 92 -3.29 -1.36 -5.03
C LYS A 92 -3.10 -1.51 -3.52
N LEU A 93 -3.01 -0.38 -2.79
CA LEU A 93 -2.92 -0.38 -1.34
C LEU A 93 -4.17 -1.02 -0.71
N LEU A 94 -5.37 -0.55 -1.07
CA LEU A 94 -6.63 -1.06 -0.54
C LEU A 94 -6.80 -2.56 -0.85
N ALA A 95 -6.50 -2.98 -2.07
CA ALA A 95 -6.56 -4.38 -2.46
C ALA A 95 -5.57 -5.23 -1.64
N LEU A 96 -4.36 -4.72 -1.37
CA LEU A 96 -3.36 -5.40 -0.55
C LEU A 96 -3.82 -5.53 0.91
N LEU A 97 -4.37 -4.46 1.50
CA LEU A 97 -4.91 -4.47 2.86
C LEU A 97 -6.07 -5.46 2.96
N LYS A 98 -7.08 -5.37 2.07
CA LYS A 98 -8.21 -6.30 2.03
C LYS A 98 -7.76 -7.75 1.84
N LYS A 99 -6.81 -8.01 0.95
CA LYS A 99 -6.27 -9.37 0.73
C LYS A 99 -5.52 -9.90 1.95
N SER A 100 -4.89 -9.02 2.72
CA SER A 100 -4.14 -9.38 3.92
C SER A 100 -5.09 -9.59 5.11
N LEU A 101 -6.11 -8.76 5.28
CA LEU A 101 -7.12 -8.98 6.32
C LEU A 101 -8.06 -10.14 6.01
N LYS A 102 -8.32 -10.41 4.73
CA LYS A 102 -9.05 -11.62 4.34
C LYS A 102 -8.27 -12.83 4.85
N GLN A 103 -8.93 -13.64 5.69
CA GLN A 103 -8.35 -14.85 6.28
C GLN A 103 -7.61 -15.63 5.18
N PRO A 104 -6.31 -15.90 5.34
CA PRO A 104 -5.67 -16.83 4.45
C PRO A 104 -6.28 -18.20 4.80
N LYS A 105 -6.87 -18.90 3.84
CA LYS A 105 -7.05 -20.35 3.97
C LYS A 105 -5.70 -20.91 4.45
N SER A 106 -5.72 -21.59 5.59
CA SER A 106 -4.54 -22.13 6.27
C SER A 106 -3.52 -22.65 5.26
N ARG A 107 -2.36 -22.00 5.15
CA ARG A 107 -1.25 -22.57 4.40
C ARG A 107 -0.65 -23.66 5.28
N LYS A 108 -1.02 -24.91 4.99
CA LYS A 108 -0.28 -26.07 5.48
C LYS A 108 1.19 -25.89 5.11
N LYS A 109 2.08 -26.10 6.09
CA LYS A 109 3.53 -26.05 5.94
C LYS A 109 3.94 -26.85 4.70
N THR A 110 4.46 -26.19 3.66
CA THR A 110 5.30 -26.90 2.70
C THR A 110 6.68 -27.03 3.35
N LYS A 111 7.03 -28.29 3.63
CA LYS A 111 8.29 -28.81 4.16
C LYS A 111 9.49 -28.42 3.24
N PRO A 112 10.73 -28.46 3.78
CA PRO A 112 11.92 -27.80 3.24
C PRO A 112 12.32 -28.22 1.83
#